data_AF-A0A931RBU0-F1
#
_entry.id   AF-A0A931RBU0-F1
#
_cell.length_a   1.000
_cell.length_b   1.000
_cell.length_c   1.000
_cell.angle_alpha   90.00
_cell.angle_beta   90.00
_cell.angle_gamma   90.00
#
_symmetry.space_group_name_H-M   'P 1'
#
loop_
_entity.id
_entity.type
_entity.pdbx_description
1 polymer ?
#
loop_
_entity_poly.entity_id
_entity_poly.type
_entity_poly.pdbx_seq_one_letter_code
_entity_poly.pdbx_strand_id
1 'polypeptide(L)'
;MFKIRKFDLVVALYIFGVMTAEIFGPKTFPLTNFSWMHLNASVAIFVLPLLFTLTDVVVEVHGKQRARSLVWSGLIVITLLLLFSLLATNLPPSHRFASTESAYDKIFSATARISAASLTAFAVSELLDIAVFAKLREKMHKKALWLRNNVSNFISQFADSTVFIFLAFYALHESLGANLSFLFSLIIPYWLIRCTLSVVETPLVYLGVWWLKGDKKNRMIIKTVKTDKIVAGGPTIFELLDKYLAALKEGSVVAITSKIVAICEGNVVPIGSIDKEELIKTQSKHYLPASLSKYGISFSITKNTLIPMAGIDESNGNGNYILWPKEPQKSANEIREYLVKRFRLKKVGVIITDSSVMPLRYGTVGIVVSHSGFLAANDYRGKPDLFDRPFKVSISSVAGGLAAAAALQMGEGIEQTPIAIIENLPFVQFQSHNPSQKELADFYIPISGDDLFAPFLQNAPWQKGKESNFEE
;
A
#
# COMPACT_ATOMS: atom_id res chain seq x y z
N MET A 1 -5.35 28.63 12.74
CA MET A 1 -4.10 28.28 12.01
C MET A 1 -4.50 27.53 10.75
N PHE A 2 -4.31 28.09 9.56
CA PHE A 2 -4.71 27.45 8.30
C PHE A 2 -3.91 26.17 8.07
N LYS A 3 -4.56 24.99 8.12
CA LYS A 3 -3.93 23.71 7.76
C LYS A 3 -4.16 23.46 6.28
N ILE A 4 -3.14 23.72 5.46
CA ILE A 4 -3.14 23.33 4.04
C ILE A 4 -2.72 21.86 3.94
N ARG A 5 -3.47 21.03 3.21
CA ARG A 5 -3.06 19.65 2.98
C ARG A 5 -1.86 19.63 2.03
N LYS A 6 -0.88 18.76 2.31
CA LYS A 6 0.38 18.71 1.54
C LYS A 6 0.17 18.55 0.04
N PHE A 7 -0.76 17.67 -0.35
CA PHE A 7 -1.07 17.45 -1.76
C PHE A 7 -1.75 18.66 -2.43
N ASP A 8 -2.63 19.37 -1.72
CA ASP A 8 -3.27 20.59 -2.25
C ASP A 8 -2.23 21.67 -2.52
N LEU A 9 -1.20 21.78 -1.66
CA LEU A 9 -0.07 22.68 -1.88
C LEU A 9 0.75 22.29 -3.12
N VAL A 10 0.99 20.99 -3.36
CA VAL A 10 1.68 20.50 -4.56
C VAL A 10 0.92 20.88 -5.82
N VAL A 11 -0.41 20.70 -5.84
CA VAL A 11 -1.26 21.10 -6.96
C VAL A 11 -1.17 22.61 -7.19
N ALA A 12 -1.28 23.42 -6.12
CA ALA A 12 -1.22 24.87 -6.22
C ALA A 12 0.13 25.35 -6.78
N LEU A 13 1.24 24.80 -6.30
CA LEU A 13 2.58 25.13 -6.79
C LEU A 13 2.79 24.72 -8.25
N TYR A 14 2.25 23.57 -8.64
CA TYR A 14 2.30 23.12 -10.03
C TYR A 14 1.54 24.08 -10.96
N ILE A 15 0.29 24.44 -10.60
CA ILE A 15 -0.52 25.38 -11.40
C ILE A 15 0.12 26.77 -11.44
N PHE A 16 0.65 27.26 -10.32
CA PHE A 16 1.44 28.49 -10.29
C PHE A 16 2.61 28.42 -11.26
N GLY A 17 3.35 27.31 -11.26
CA GLY A 17 4.49 27.12 -12.16
C GLY A 17 4.07 27.14 -13.63
N VAL A 18 2.99 26.44 -13.97
CA VAL A 18 2.44 26.42 -15.33
C VAL A 18 2.07 27.84 -15.78
N MET A 19 1.25 28.56 -15.00
CA MET A 19 0.84 29.93 -15.35
C MET A 19 2.03 30.88 -15.48
N THR A 20 3.00 30.77 -14.58
CA THR A 20 4.20 31.62 -14.60
C THR A 20 5.03 31.37 -15.86
N ALA A 21 5.19 30.11 -16.26
CA ALA A 21 5.92 29.76 -17.49
C ALA A 21 5.24 30.35 -18.73
N GLU A 22 3.92 30.34 -18.79
CA GLU A 22 3.14 30.89 -19.92
C GLU A 22 3.19 32.42 -20.00
N ILE A 23 2.98 33.12 -18.87
CA ILE A 23 2.89 34.58 -18.82
C ILE A 23 4.26 35.24 -19.00
N PHE A 24 5.29 34.70 -18.37
CA PHE A 24 6.64 35.29 -18.41
C PHE A 24 7.55 34.65 -19.47
N GLY A 25 7.12 33.52 -20.04
CA GLY A 25 7.81 32.80 -21.10
C GLY A 25 8.20 33.61 -22.34
N PRO A 26 7.43 34.62 -22.78
CA PRO A 26 7.82 35.44 -23.94
C PRO A 26 9.15 36.18 -23.77
N LYS A 27 9.58 36.45 -22.53
CA LYS A 27 10.83 37.16 -22.28
C LYS A 27 12.02 36.23 -22.45
N THR A 28 12.91 36.59 -23.38
CA THR A 28 14.21 35.91 -23.59
C THR A 28 15.37 36.76 -23.07
N PHE A 29 16.48 36.10 -22.75
CA PHE A 29 17.71 36.73 -22.28
C PHE A 29 18.94 35.91 -22.72
N PRO A 30 20.10 36.55 -22.89
CA PRO A 30 21.35 35.85 -23.21
C PRO A 30 21.82 35.03 -22.01
N LEU A 31 22.11 33.75 -22.24
CA LEU A 31 22.61 32.83 -21.21
C LEU A 31 24.14 32.79 -21.20
N THR A 32 24.76 32.57 -22.37
CA THR A 32 26.21 32.59 -22.56
C THR A 32 26.55 32.81 -24.04
N ASN A 33 27.72 33.39 -24.30
CA ASN A 33 28.17 33.69 -25.66
C ASN A 33 29.39 32.82 -25.98
N PHE A 34 29.22 31.86 -26.89
CA PHE A 34 30.34 31.14 -27.50
C PHE A 34 30.78 31.84 -28.78
N SER A 35 32.03 31.63 -29.18
CA SER A 35 32.62 32.22 -30.40
C SER A 35 31.86 31.88 -31.69
N TRP A 36 31.06 30.82 -31.68
CA TRP A 36 30.31 30.31 -32.83
C TRP A 36 28.79 30.32 -32.65
N MET A 37 28.28 30.63 -31.45
CA MET A 37 26.83 30.67 -31.17
C MET A 37 26.52 31.46 -29.88
N HIS A 38 25.56 32.37 -29.97
CA HIS A 38 24.96 33.01 -28.80
C HIS A 38 23.88 32.10 -28.25
N LEU A 39 23.95 31.68 -26.99
CA LEU A 39 22.90 30.91 -26.36
C LEU A 39 21.93 31.84 -25.64
N ASN A 40 20.65 31.66 -25.91
CA ASN A 40 19.57 32.39 -25.25
C ASN A 40 18.75 31.43 -24.40
N ALA A 41 18.02 31.97 -23.44
CA ALA A 41 17.00 31.25 -22.69
C ALA A 41 15.74 32.11 -22.55
N SER A 42 14.58 31.49 -22.39
CA SER A 42 13.37 32.16 -21.94
C SER A 42 13.31 32.12 -20.42
N VAL A 43 12.65 33.11 -19.80
CA VAL A 43 12.48 33.20 -18.35
C VAL A 43 11.77 31.96 -17.77
N ALA A 44 10.97 31.24 -18.57
CA ALA A 44 10.33 30.00 -18.16
C ALA A 44 11.32 28.94 -17.64
N ILE A 45 12.60 28.99 -18.07
CA ILE A 45 13.67 28.08 -17.65
C ILE A 45 13.81 27.94 -16.13
N PHE A 46 13.50 28.98 -15.36
CA PHE A 46 13.62 28.97 -13.90
C PHE A 46 12.50 28.19 -13.19
N VAL A 47 11.37 27.98 -13.87
CA VAL A 47 10.19 27.32 -13.32
C VAL A 47 10.11 25.85 -13.75
N LEU A 48 10.76 25.48 -14.87
CA LEU A 48 10.76 24.12 -15.39
C LEU A 48 11.28 23.07 -14.39
N PRO A 49 12.39 23.27 -13.65
CA PRO A 49 12.84 22.29 -12.67
C PRO A 49 11.80 22.03 -11.58
N LEU A 50 11.09 23.07 -11.13
CA LEU A 50 10.01 22.93 -10.17
C LEU A 50 8.87 22.06 -10.72
N LEU A 51 8.44 22.31 -11.97
CA LEU A 51 7.36 21.54 -12.60
C LEU A 51 7.70 20.06 -12.76
N PHE A 52 8.92 19.75 -13.20
CA PHE A 52 9.40 18.37 -13.33
C PHE A 52 9.51 17.69 -11.97
N THR A 53 10.17 18.33 -11.00
CA THR A 53 10.28 17.81 -9.63
C THR A 53 8.92 17.53 -9.01
N LEU A 54 7.95 18.44 -9.11
CA LEU A 54 6.60 18.23 -8.56
C LEU A 54 5.90 17.05 -9.23
N THR A 55 6.02 16.92 -10.55
CA THR A 55 5.40 15.83 -11.31
C THR A 55 6.02 14.49 -10.91
N ASP A 56 7.34 14.40 -10.80
CA ASP A 56 8.05 13.19 -10.41
C ASP A 56 7.76 12.76 -8.97
N VAL A 57 7.70 13.73 -8.05
CA VAL A 57 7.26 13.48 -6.67
C VAL A 57 5.85 12.89 -6.66
N VAL A 58 4.93 13.41 -7.47
CA VAL A 58 3.56 12.87 -7.56
C VAL A 58 3.53 11.48 -8.20
N VAL A 59 4.34 11.22 -9.23
CA VAL A 59 4.48 9.88 -9.83
C VAL A 59 4.93 8.87 -8.78
N GLU A 60 5.95 9.21 -7.99
CA GLU A 60 6.56 8.30 -7.01
C GLU A 60 5.69 8.09 -5.75
N VAL A 61 4.88 9.08 -5.36
CA VAL A 61 4.02 8.99 -4.17
C VAL A 61 2.62 8.46 -4.49
N HIS A 62 2.01 8.94 -5.57
CA HIS A 62 0.61 8.68 -5.91
C HIS A 62 0.42 7.89 -7.21
N GLY A 63 1.49 7.60 -7.93
CA GLY A 63 1.46 6.81 -9.17
C GLY A 63 1.21 7.64 -10.42
N LYS A 64 1.48 7.02 -11.58
CA LYS A 64 1.42 7.65 -12.91
C LYS A 64 0.04 8.23 -13.25
N GLN A 65 -1.06 7.58 -12.83
CA GLN A 65 -2.41 8.07 -13.10
C GLN A 65 -2.66 9.43 -12.46
N ARG A 66 -2.18 9.64 -11.23
CA ARG A 66 -2.37 10.91 -10.53
C ARG A 66 -1.51 12.02 -11.12
N ALA A 67 -0.27 11.72 -11.48
CA ALA A 67 0.60 12.66 -12.19
C ALA A 67 0.01 13.07 -13.55
N ARG A 68 -0.55 12.11 -14.30
CA ARG A 68 -1.26 12.40 -15.55
C ARG A 68 -2.44 13.34 -15.33
N SER A 69 -3.22 13.13 -14.27
CA SER A 69 -4.30 14.04 -13.90
C SER A 69 -3.79 15.47 -13.60
N LEU A 70 -2.62 15.62 -12.99
CA LEU A 70 -2.01 16.92 -12.73
C LEU A 70 -1.60 17.64 -14.03
N VAL A 71 -1.00 16.90 -14.98
CA VAL A 71 -0.66 17.42 -16.31
C VAL A 71 -1.89 17.89 -17.07
N TRP A 72 -2.97 17.09 -17.08
CA TRP A 72 -4.24 17.48 -17.70
C TRP A 72 -4.84 18.74 -17.08
N SER A 73 -4.78 18.88 -15.75
CA SER A 73 -5.20 20.11 -15.09
C SER A 73 -4.38 21.32 -15.56
N GLY A 74 -3.06 21.15 -15.74
CA GLY A 74 -2.20 22.17 -16.34
C GLY A 74 -2.64 22.57 -17.75
N LEU A 75 -2.91 21.61 -18.64
CA LEU A 75 -3.35 21.88 -20.02
C LEU A 75 -4.69 22.61 -20.09
N ILE A 76 -5.63 22.26 -19.21
CA ILE A 76 -6.89 23.00 -19.08
C ILE A 76 -6.62 24.45 -18.68
N VAL A 77 -5.73 24.69 -17.70
CA VAL A 77 -5.36 26.04 -17.28
C VAL A 77 -4.69 26.83 -18.42
N ILE A 78 -3.77 26.22 -19.17
CA ILE A 78 -3.13 26.85 -20.35
C ILE A 78 -4.19 27.20 -21.40
N THR A 79 -5.16 26.31 -21.64
CA THR A 79 -6.27 26.55 -22.59
C THR A 79 -7.14 27.72 -22.13
N LEU A 80 -7.49 27.79 -20.85
CA LEU A 80 -8.24 28.91 -20.28
C LEU A 80 -7.44 30.21 -20.36
N LEU A 81 -6.14 30.17 -20.09
CA LEU A 81 -5.25 31.33 -20.20
C LEU A 81 -5.18 31.84 -21.65
N LEU A 82 -5.07 30.95 -22.64
CA LEU A 82 -5.12 31.28 -24.06
C LEU A 82 -6.44 31.98 -24.41
N LEU A 83 -7.57 31.35 -24.10
CA LEU A 83 -8.89 31.89 -24.43
C LEU A 83 -9.14 33.24 -23.75
N PHE A 84 -8.73 33.37 -22.49
CA PHE A 84 -8.88 34.62 -21.75
C PHE A 84 -7.95 35.72 -22.26
N SER A 85 -6.71 35.38 -22.65
CA SER A 85 -5.78 36.35 -23.24
C SER A 85 -6.32 36.86 -24.59
N LEU A 86 -6.84 35.98 -25.44
CA LEU A 86 -7.50 36.36 -26.69
C LEU A 86 -8.73 37.23 -26.45
N LEU A 87 -9.58 36.88 -25.48
CA LEU A 87 -10.72 37.71 -25.11
C LEU A 87 -10.26 39.10 -24.65
N ALA A 88 -9.27 39.17 -23.77
CA ALA A 88 -8.80 40.41 -23.17
C ALA A 88 -8.22 41.37 -24.21
N THR A 89 -7.42 40.89 -25.16
CA THR A 89 -6.78 41.74 -26.19
C THR A 89 -7.70 42.11 -27.36
N ASN A 90 -8.92 41.55 -27.43
CA ASN A 90 -9.91 41.91 -28.45
C ASN A 90 -10.98 42.89 -27.94
N LEU A 91 -11.01 43.16 -26.63
CA LEU A 91 -11.94 44.13 -26.05
C LEU A 91 -11.36 45.55 -26.15
N PRO A 92 -12.19 46.58 -26.42
CA PRO A 92 -11.70 47.94 -26.49
C PRO A 92 -11.32 48.49 -25.10
N PRO A 93 -10.26 49.33 -25.00
CA PRO A 93 -9.91 49.96 -23.74
C PRO A 93 -10.93 51.01 -23.33
N SER A 94 -11.09 51.19 -22.02
CA SER A 94 -11.74 52.40 -21.50
C SER A 94 -10.87 53.65 -21.75
N HIS A 95 -11.51 54.82 -21.84
CA HIS A 95 -10.80 56.09 -22.04
C HIS A 95 -9.66 56.34 -21.03
N ARG A 96 -9.80 55.85 -19.78
CA ARG A 96 -8.78 56.01 -18.73
C ARG A 96 -7.48 55.24 -19.00
N PHE A 97 -7.55 54.11 -19.70
CA PHE A 97 -6.42 53.20 -19.92
C PHE A 97 -5.94 53.14 -21.38
N ALA A 98 -6.51 53.97 -22.26
CA ALA A 98 -6.17 53.99 -23.69
C ALA A 98 -4.67 54.23 -23.97
N SER A 99 -3.97 54.99 -23.12
CA SER A 99 -2.53 55.26 -23.29
C SER A 99 -1.63 54.04 -23.03
N THR A 100 -2.10 53.06 -22.26
CA THR A 100 -1.34 51.84 -21.92
C THR A 100 -1.74 50.63 -22.75
N GLU A 101 -2.81 50.72 -23.55
CA GLU A 101 -3.39 49.59 -24.25
C GLU A 101 -2.41 48.89 -25.20
N SER A 102 -1.65 49.66 -25.98
CA SER A 102 -0.68 49.08 -26.92
C SER A 102 0.37 48.21 -26.22
N ALA A 103 0.74 48.54 -24.98
CA ALA A 103 1.67 47.71 -24.21
C ALA A 103 0.98 46.47 -23.64
N TYR A 104 -0.27 46.61 -23.17
CA TYR A 104 -1.08 45.50 -22.69
C TYR A 104 -1.29 44.45 -23.78
N ASP A 105 -1.73 44.87 -24.97
CA ASP A 105 -1.95 43.99 -26.11
C ASP A 105 -0.70 43.24 -26.53
N LYS A 106 0.46 43.92 -26.56
CA LYS A 106 1.73 43.28 -26.91
C LYS A 106 2.10 42.16 -25.94
N ILE A 107 1.91 42.38 -24.63
CA ILE A 107 2.25 41.39 -23.60
C ILE A 107 1.29 40.21 -23.68
N PHE A 108 -0.01 40.44 -23.66
CA PHE A 108 -0.99 39.35 -23.59
C PHE A 108 -1.23 38.64 -24.92
N SER A 109 -0.99 39.29 -26.07
CA SER A 109 -0.93 38.59 -27.36
C SER A 109 0.29 37.66 -27.45
N ALA A 110 1.42 38.05 -26.85
CA ALA A 110 2.57 37.17 -26.74
C ALA A 110 2.28 35.99 -25.81
N THR A 111 1.64 36.20 -24.65
CA THR A 111 1.16 35.12 -23.76
C THR A 111 0.22 34.17 -24.50
N ALA A 112 -0.76 34.68 -25.24
CA ALA A 112 -1.66 33.87 -26.05
C ALA A 112 -0.88 33.01 -27.07
N ARG A 113 0.10 33.60 -27.75
CA ARG A 113 0.97 32.87 -28.69
C ARG A 113 1.76 31.76 -28.00
N ILE A 114 2.34 32.01 -26.82
CA ILE A 114 3.06 31.00 -26.02
C ILE A 114 2.12 29.87 -25.64
N SER A 115 0.93 30.17 -25.12
CA SER A 115 -0.03 29.14 -24.73
C SER A 115 -0.54 28.29 -25.89
N ALA A 116 -0.77 28.90 -27.07
CA ALA A 116 -1.10 28.16 -28.27
C ALA A 116 0.04 27.23 -28.73
N ALA A 117 1.29 27.73 -28.67
CA ALA A 117 2.48 26.96 -28.96
C ALA A 117 2.65 25.77 -27.98
N SER A 118 2.47 25.99 -26.67
CA SER A 118 2.54 24.95 -25.63
C SER A 118 1.54 23.83 -25.87
N LEU A 119 0.28 24.17 -26.16
CA LEU A 119 -0.78 23.19 -26.40
C LEU A 119 -0.51 22.36 -27.67
N THR A 120 -0.03 23.01 -28.73
CA THR A 120 0.28 22.35 -30.00
C THR A 120 1.50 21.46 -29.88
N ALA A 121 2.57 21.95 -29.24
CA ALA A 121 3.78 21.17 -28.98
C ALA A 121 3.51 19.94 -28.12
N PHE A 122 2.70 20.11 -27.06
CA PHE A 122 2.26 18.98 -26.22
C PHE A 122 1.46 17.94 -27.02
N ALA A 123 0.49 18.37 -27.83
CA ALA A 123 -0.31 17.45 -28.64
C ALA A 123 0.54 16.67 -29.65
N VAL A 124 1.46 17.35 -30.35
CA VAL A 124 2.36 16.72 -31.33
C VAL A 124 3.33 15.76 -30.65
N SER A 125 3.91 16.16 -29.52
CA SER A 125 4.90 15.34 -28.80
C SER A 125 4.27 14.09 -28.17
N GLU A 126 3.07 14.17 -27.62
CA GLU A 126 2.34 13.00 -27.09
C GLU A 126 2.00 11.99 -28.19
N LEU A 127 1.53 12.46 -29.35
CA LEU A 127 1.25 11.57 -30.50
C LEU A 127 2.54 10.91 -31.01
N LEU A 128 3.64 11.67 -31.05
CA LEU A 128 4.94 11.15 -31.45
C LEU A 128 5.46 10.12 -30.45
N ASP A 129 5.29 10.35 -29.15
CA ASP A 129 5.72 9.42 -28.09
C ASP A 129 5.03 8.07 -28.21
N ILE A 130 3.71 8.09 -28.38
CA ILE A 130 2.91 6.87 -28.57
C ILE A 130 3.37 6.13 -29.83
N ALA A 131 3.57 6.85 -30.95
CA ALA A 131 3.98 6.26 -32.22
C ALA A 131 5.40 5.65 -32.16
N VAL A 132 6.36 6.37 -31.58
CA VAL A 132 7.75 5.92 -31.42
C VAL A 132 7.80 4.72 -30.47
N PHE A 133 7.12 4.78 -29.32
CA PHE A 133 7.06 3.67 -28.39
C PHE A 133 6.44 2.41 -29.01
N ALA A 134 5.35 2.56 -29.77
CA ALA A 134 4.69 1.45 -30.47
C ALA A 134 5.63 0.81 -31.50
N LYS A 135 6.29 1.62 -32.34
CA LYS A 135 7.24 1.14 -33.35
C LYS A 135 8.46 0.46 -32.74
N LEU A 136 8.98 0.98 -31.62
CA LEU A 136 10.07 0.37 -30.87
C LEU A 136 9.64 -0.96 -30.22
N ARG A 137 8.40 -1.05 -29.74
CA ARG A 137 7.83 -2.28 -29.18
C ARG A 137 7.66 -3.37 -30.25
N GLU A 138 7.25 -3.02 -31.47
CA GLU A 138 7.18 -3.95 -32.60
C GLU A 138 8.56 -4.47 -32.99
N LYS A 139 9.56 -3.59 -33.07
CA LYS A 139 10.92 -3.94 -33.50
C LYS A 139 11.73 -4.73 -32.46
N MET A 140 11.48 -4.53 -31.16
CA MET A 140 12.29 -5.10 -30.08
C MET A 140 11.56 -6.15 -29.22
N HIS A 141 10.31 -6.48 -29.54
CA HIS A 141 9.45 -7.36 -28.74
C HIS A 141 9.36 -6.93 -27.25
N LYS A 142 9.05 -7.85 -26.31
CA LYS A 142 8.91 -7.55 -24.86
C LYS A 142 10.23 -7.22 -24.15
N LYS A 143 11.37 -7.18 -24.84
CA LYS A 143 12.68 -6.93 -24.21
C LYS A 143 12.94 -5.41 -24.03
N ALA A 144 13.87 -5.09 -23.12
CA ALA A 144 14.43 -3.74 -22.88
C ALA A 144 13.40 -2.59 -22.79
N LEU A 145 12.40 -2.71 -21.91
CA LEU A 145 11.39 -1.66 -21.67
C LEU A 145 12.02 -0.30 -21.34
N TRP A 146 13.09 -0.29 -20.54
CA TRP A 146 13.80 0.94 -20.15
C TRP A 146 14.35 1.69 -21.37
N LEU A 147 15.01 0.98 -22.31
CA LEU A 147 15.58 1.62 -23.49
C LEU A 147 14.48 2.22 -24.38
N ARG A 148 13.39 1.47 -24.60
CA ARG A 148 12.25 1.95 -25.39
C ARG A 148 11.62 3.21 -24.80
N ASN A 149 11.44 3.23 -23.49
CA ASN A 149 10.85 4.36 -22.78
C ASN A 149 11.74 5.62 -22.85
N ASN A 150 13.05 5.48 -22.63
CA ASN A 150 13.96 6.63 -22.66
C ASN A 150 14.16 7.17 -24.08
N VAL A 151 14.31 6.31 -25.09
CA VAL A 151 14.45 6.75 -26.48
C VAL A 151 13.20 7.49 -26.96
N SER A 152 12.01 6.95 -26.64
CA SER A 152 10.74 7.61 -26.95
C SER A 152 10.67 8.98 -26.29
N ASN A 153 10.93 9.05 -24.98
CA ASN A 153 10.92 10.31 -24.24
C ASN A 153 11.89 11.35 -24.83
N PHE A 154 13.13 10.99 -25.15
CA PHE A 154 14.11 11.94 -25.69
C PHE A 154 13.70 12.50 -27.05
N ILE A 155 13.17 11.65 -27.94
CA ILE A 155 12.71 12.07 -29.27
C ILE A 155 11.48 12.98 -29.14
N SER A 156 10.51 12.57 -28.32
CA SER A 156 9.27 13.33 -28.09
C SER A 156 9.55 14.68 -27.44
N GLN A 157 10.47 14.75 -26.48
CA GLN A 157 10.88 16.01 -25.84
C GLN A 157 11.65 16.95 -26.79
N PHE A 158 12.46 16.40 -27.70
CA PHE A 158 13.12 17.20 -28.73
C PHE A 158 12.09 17.80 -29.69
N ALA A 159 11.11 16.99 -30.12
CA ALA A 159 10.00 17.45 -30.95
C ALA A 159 9.14 18.51 -30.23
N ASP A 160 8.79 18.29 -28.96
CA ASP A 160 8.10 19.26 -28.10
C ASP A 160 8.82 20.61 -28.09
N SER A 161 10.10 20.60 -27.73
CA SER A 161 10.91 21.83 -27.63
C SER A 161 11.04 22.54 -28.98
N THR A 162 11.21 21.77 -30.06
CA THR A 162 11.33 22.31 -31.42
C THR A 162 10.01 22.95 -31.85
N VAL A 163 8.90 22.21 -31.82
CA VAL A 163 7.58 22.72 -32.24
C VAL A 163 7.20 23.94 -31.39
N PHE A 164 7.39 23.87 -30.08
CA PHE A 164 7.12 24.96 -29.17
C PHE A 164 7.91 26.21 -29.56
N ILE A 165 9.24 26.13 -29.65
CA ILE A 165 10.10 27.30 -29.89
C ILE A 165 9.83 27.93 -31.25
N PHE A 166 9.61 27.11 -32.29
CA PHE A 166 9.23 27.61 -33.61
C PHE A 166 7.91 28.37 -33.58
N LEU A 167 6.86 27.81 -32.98
CA LEU A 167 5.56 28.46 -32.92
C LEU A 167 5.58 29.71 -32.01
N ALA A 168 6.31 29.65 -30.90
CA ALA A 168 6.42 30.72 -29.91
C ALA A 168 7.21 31.92 -30.41
N PHE A 169 8.35 31.72 -31.07
CA PHE A 169 9.35 32.77 -31.27
C PHE A 169 9.69 33.09 -32.73
N TYR A 170 9.16 32.36 -33.72
CA TYR A 170 9.42 32.69 -35.12
C TYR A 170 8.92 34.11 -35.47
N ALA A 171 9.79 34.94 -36.01
CA ALA A 171 9.50 36.32 -36.39
C ALA A 171 9.28 36.41 -37.91
N LEU A 172 8.04 36.70 -38.33
CA LEU A 172 7.67 36.79 -39.75
C LEU A 172 8.36 37.95 -40.50
N HIS A 173 8.84 38.96 -39.78
CA HIS A 173 9.52 40.12 -40.34
C HIS A 173 11.03 39.91 -40.49
N GLU A 174 11.58 38.83 -39.93
CA GLU A 174 13.01 38.51 -39.99
C GLU A 174 13.33 37.51 -41.10
N SER A 175 14.58 37.54 -41.59
CA SER A 175 15.03 36.57 -42.59
C SER A 175 15.02 35.13 -42.05
N LEU A 176 14.97 34.14 -42.95
CA LEU A 176 15.01 32.72 -42.57
C LEU A 176 16.29 32.38 -41.79
N GLY A 177 17.45 32.89 -42.21
CA GLY A 177 18.72 32.64 -41.54
C GLY A 177 18.78 33.21 -40.12
N ALA A 178 18.27 34.43 -39.93
CA ALA A 178 18.19 35.06 -38.61
C ALA A 178 17.26 34.28 -37.65
N ASN A 179 16.09 33.87 -38.15
CA ASN A 179 15.16 33.03 -37.40
C ASN A 179 15.81 31.71 -36.99
N LEU A 180 16.41 30.96 -37.93
CA LEU A 180 17.01 29.67 -37.61
C LEU A 180 18.13 29.80 -36.57
N SER A 181 19.01 30.79 -36.70
CA SER A 181 20.07 31.04 -35.71
C SER A 181 19.50 31.28 -34.31
N PHE A 182 18.48 32.14 -34.19
CA PHE A 182 17.84 32.43 -32.92
C PHE A 182 17.08 31.22 -32.34
N LEU A 183 16.31 30.51 -33.16
CA LEU A 183 15.53 29.36 -32.70
C LEU A 183 16.44 28.21 -32.23
N PHE A 184 17.49 27.88 -32.98
CA PHE A 184 18.46 26.87 -32.53
C PHE A 184 19.22 27.29 -31.27
N SER A 185 19.45 28.60 -31.08
CA SER A 185 20.01 29.12 -29.83
C SER A 185 19.15 28.88 -28.60
N LEU A 186 17.84 28.67 -28.77
CA LEU A 186 16.90 28.34 -27.70
C LEU A 186 16.67 26.82 -27.61
N ILE A 187 16.52 26.12 -28.75
CA ILE A 187 16.19 24.68 -28.79
C ILE A 187 17.27 23.84 -28.11
N ILE A 188 18.53 24.10 -28.45
CA ILE A 188 19.65 23.28 -27.96
C ILE A 188 19.79 23.39 -26.44
N PRO A 189 19.83 24.59 -25.81
CA PRO A 189 19.88 24.70 -24.37
C PRO A 189 18.68 24.08 -23.67
N TYR A 190 17.46 24.32 -24.16
CA TYR A 190 16.25 23.77 -23.55
C TYR A 190 16.23 22.25 -23.58
N TRP A 191 16.59 21.65 -24.71
CA TRP A 191 16.65 20.21 -24.85
C TRP A 191 17.76 19.60 -23.98
N LEU A 192 18.97 20.16 -24.00
CA LEU A 192 20.08 19.68 -23.16
C LEU A 192 19.77 19.79 -21.66
N ILE A 193 19.15 20.89 -21.23
CA ILE A 193 18.72 21.09 -19.85
C ILE A 193 17.67 20.05 -19.46
N ARG A 194 16.67 19.79 -20.31
CA ARG A 194 15.68 18.72 -20.06
C ARG A 194 16.32 17.34 -19.96
N CYS A 195 17.34 17.05 -20.76
CA CYS A 195 18.07 15.79 -20.69
C CYS A 195 18.91 15.64 -19.40
N THR A 196 19.45 16.74 -18.88
CA THR A 196 20.43 16.74 -17.76
C THR A 196 19.81 17.04 -16.39
N LEU A 197 18.64 17.68 -16.34
CA LEU A 197 17.97 18.08 -15.11
C LEU A 197 17.60 16.91 -14.20
N SER A 198 17.36 15.72 -14.77
CA SER A 198 17.03 14.53 -13.99
C SER A 198 18.04 14.22 -12.88
N VAL A 199 19.33 14.48 -13.10
CA VAL A 199 20.38 14.25 -12.09
C VAL A 199 20.37 15.35 -11.03
N VAL A 200 20.22 16.61 -11.46
CA VAL A 200 20.28 17.78 -10.57
C VAL A 200 19.06 17.85 -9.66
N GLU A 201 17.89 17.44 -10.16
CA GLU A 201 16.64 17.50 -9.41
C GLU A 201 16.41 16.29 -8.49
N THR A 202 17.16 15.20 -8.69
CA THR A 202 17.03 13.95 -7.92
C THR A 202 16.99 14.19 -6.39
N PRO A 203 17.89 14.98 -5.77
CA PRO A 203 17.81 15.25 -4.32
C PRO A 203 16.51 15.93 -3.88
N LEU A 204 15.97 16.84 -4.71
CA LEU A 204 14.71 17.53 -4.44
C LEU A 204 13.52 16.58 -4.57
N VAL A 205 13.56 15.64 -5.53
CA VAL A 205 12.54 14.60 -5.65
C VAL A 205 12.52 13.71 -4.41
N TYR A 206 13.67 13.24 -3.92
CA TYR A 206 13.73 12.44 -2.68
C TYR A 206 13.15 13.20 -1.48
N LEU A 207 13.50 14.48 -1.33
CA LEU A 207 12.97 15.33 -0.28
C LEU A 207 11.44 15.50 -0.39
N GLY A 208 10.94 15.77 -1.60
CA GLY A 208 9.52 15.92 -1.87
C GLY A 208 8.73 14.63 -1.63
N VAL A 209 9.27 13.47 -2.04
CA VAL A 209 8.67 12.15 -1.79
C VAL A 209 8.59 11.86 -0.31
N TRP A 210 9.68 12.09 0.44
CA TRP A 210 9.70 11.93 1.89
C TRP A 210 8.65 12.81 2.56
N TRP A 211 8.56 14.08 2.17
CA TRP A 211 7.61 15.02 2.73
C TRP A 211 6.16 14.67 2.39
N LEU A 212 5.87 14.26 1.15
CA LEU A 212 4.53 14.02 0.63
C LEU A 212 3.97 12.63 0.98
N LYS A 213 4.80 11.57 1.09
CA LYS A 213 4.34 10.22 1.47
C LYS A 213 3.61 10.21 2.82
N GLY A 214 3.85 11.20 3.68
CA GLY A 214 3.25 11.28 5.00
C GLY A 214 3.59 10.06 5.87
N ASP A 215 3.19 10.09 7.14
CA ASP A 215 3.48 8.99 8.05
C ASP A 215 2.72 7.72 7.64
N LYS A 216 3.42 6.78 6.98
CA LYS A 216 2.99 5.39 6.81
C LYS A 216 2.68 4.68 8.14
N LYS A 217 2.99 5.31 9.28
CA LYS A 217 2.93 4.77 10.64
C LYS A 217 1.56 4.20 11.06
N ASN A 218 0.46 4.59 10.41
CA ASN A 218 -0.88 4.17 10.83
C ASN A 218 -1.53 3.07 9.98
N ARG A 219 -0.85 2.55 8.95
CA ARG A 219 -1.39 1.41 8.18
C ARG A 219 -0.81 0.11 8.71
N MET A 220 -1.67 -0.78 9.20
CA MET A 220 -1.30 -2.16 9.54
C MET A 220 -0.65 -2.83 8.33
N ILE A 221 0.50 -3.47 8.55
CA ILE A 221 1.25 -4.22 7.53
C ILE A 221 1.36 -5.66 7.99
N ILE A 222 0.99 -6.61 7.13
CA ILE A 222 1.16 -8.05 7.38
C ILE A 222 2.19 -8.58 6.39
N LYS A 223 3.25 -9.20 6.89
CA LYS A 223 4.30 -9.84 6.08
C LYS A 223 4.36 -11.31 6.42
N THR A 224 4.16 -12.17 5.44
CA THR A 224 4.33 -13.60 5.61
C THR A 224 5.79 -14.02 5.49
N VAL A 225 6.14 -15.06 6.22
CA VAL A 225 7.46 -15.66 6.24
C VAL A 225 7.37 -17.02 5.53
N LYS A 226 8.05 -17.13 4.39
CA LYS A 226 8.09 -18.36 3.61
C LYS A 226 9.07 -19.35 4.25
N THR A 227 8.65 -20.59 4.45
CA THR A 227 9.44 -21.66 5.06
C THR A 227 9.66 -22.81 4.10
N ASP A 228 10.59 -23.71 4.45
CA ASP A 228 10.62 -25.04 3.85
C ASP A 228 9.38 -25.86 4.30
N LYS A 229 9.16 -27.03 3.70
CA LYS A 229 8.13 -27.97 4.19
C LYS A 229 8.55 -28.47 5.56
N ILE A 230 7.65 -28.33 6.55
CA ILE A 230 7.90 -28.74 7.92
C ILE A 230 7.21 -30.08 8.13
N VAL A 231 7.94 -31.06 8.66
CA VAL A 231 7.49 -32.45 8.85
C VAL A 231 7.67 -32.87 10.29
N ALA A 232 6.89 -33.86 10.73
CA ALA A 232 7.02 -34.45 12.06
C ALA A 232 8.42 -35.04 12.26
N GLY A 233 8.99 -34.84 13.46
CA GLY A 233 10.38 -35.19 13.75
C GLY A 233 11.43 -34.26 13.12
N GLY A 234 10.98 -33.13 12.52
CA GLY A 234 11.83 -32.08 11.99
C GLY A 234 12.25 -31.04 13.05
N PRO A 235 12.44 -29.77 12.67
CA PRO A 235 12.91 -28.73 13.58
C PRO A 235 11.86 -28.34 14.62
N THR A 236 12.34 -27.83 15.75
CA THR A 236 11.53 -27.17 16.76
C THR A 236 11.02 -25.82 16.26
N ILE A 237 9.99 -25.27 16.92
CA ILE A 237 9.46 -23.94 16.56
C ILE A 237 10.53 -22.83 16.73
N PHE A 238 11.41 -22.96 17.71
CA PHE A 238 12.48 -22.00 17.96
C PHE A 238 13.53 -22.02 16.86
N GLU A 239 13.92 -23.20 16.37
CA GLU A 239 14.84 -23.34 15.22
C GLU A 239 14.25 -22.77 13.92
N LEU A 240 12.94 -22.93 13.72
CA LEU A 240 12.25 -22.30 12.59
C LEU A 240 12.26 -20.78 12.71
N LEU A 241 11.98 -20.24 13.89
CA LEU A 241 12.09 -18.81 14.13
C LEU A 241 13.54 -18.35 13.94
N ASP A 242 14.55 -19.10 14.36
CA ASP A 242 15.98 -18.83 14.10
C ASP A 242 16.29 -18.69 12.63
N LYS A 243 15.85 -19.68 11.85
CA LYS A 243 16.14 -19.74 10.42
C LYS A 243 15.43 -18.66 9.62
N TYR A 244 14.15 -18.38 9.89
CA TYR A 244 13.33 -17.59 8.98
C TYR A 244 12.95 -16.20 9.48
N LEU A 245 12.99 -15.95 10.79
CA LEU A 245 12.67 -14.63 11.35
C LEU A 245 13.95 -13.82 11.57
N ALA A 246 14.36 -13.04 10.57
CA ALA A 246 15.61 -12.29 10.63
C ALA A 246 15.58 -11.07 11.56
N ALA A 247 14.44 -10.37 11.61
CA ALA A 247 14.27 -9.16 12.41
C ALA A 247 12.81 -8.99 12.85
N LEU A 248 12.62 -8.38 14.02
CA LEU A 248 11.32 -8.07 14.56
C LEU A 248 11.34 -6.67 15.21
N LYS A 249 10.30 -5.88 14.96
CA LYS A 249 10.20 -4.51 15.50
C LYS A 249 9.41 -4.52 16.81
N GLU A 250 9.72 -3.58 17.68
CA GLU A 250 8.90 -3.28 18.86
C GLU A 250 7.45 -2.95 18.47
N GLY A 251 6.49 -3.49 19.21
CA GLY A 251 5.06 -3.35 18.94
C GLY A 251 4.57 -4.18 17.73
N SER A 252 5.22 -5.31 17.46
CA SER A 252 4.79 -6.26 16.41
C SER A 252 4.11 -7.49 17.01
N VAL A 253 3.24 -8.14 16.23
CA VAL A 253 2.63 -9.43 16.58
C VAL A 253 3.10 -10.50 15.60
N VAL A 254 3.57 -11.63 16.11
CA VAL A 254 3.93 -12.81 15.30
C VAL A 254 2.77 -13.81 15.37
N ALA A 255 2.09 -14.01 14.25
CA ALA A 255 1.07 -15.04 14.08
C ALA A 255 1.70 -16.31 13.52
N ILE A 256 1.34 -17.48 14.08
CA ILE A 256 1.89 -18.79 13.70
C ILE A 256 0.73 -19.79 13.62
N THR A 257 0.68 -20.61 12.58
CA THR A 257 -0.40 -21.62 12.48
C THR A 257 -0.27 -22.70 13.55
N SER A 258 -1.40 -23.12 14.11
CA SER A 258 -1.54 -24.24 15.06
C SER A 258 -0.88 -25.50 14.52
N LYS A 259 -1.04 -25.74 13.21
CA LYS A 259 -0.47 -26.85 12.45
C LYS A 259 1.04 -26.96 12.63
N ILE A 260 1.77 -25.87 12.40
CA ILE A 260 3.23 -25.89 12.51
C ILE A 260 3.68 -26.03 13.96
N VAL A 261 3.00 -25.37 14.89
CA VAL A 261 3.30 -25.54 16.32
C VAL A 261 3.11 -27.00 16.74
N ALA A 262 2.00 -27.64 16.36
CA ALA A 262 1.72 -29.03 16.67
C ALA A 262 2.72 -30.00 16.04
N ILE A 263 3.12 -29.80 14.78
CA ILE A 263 4.15 -30.61 14.12
C ILE A 263 5.49 -30.49 14.88
N CYS A 264 5.88 -29.28 15.29
CA CYS A 264 7.11 -29.05 16.05
C CYS A 264 7.07 -29.68 17.45
N GLU A 265 5.88 -29.79 18.06
CA GLU A 265 5.66 -30.48 19.35
C GLU A 265 5.55 -32.00 19.21
N GLY A 266 5.59 -32.52 17.98
CA GLY A 266 5.32 -33.92 17.66
C GLY A 266 3.90 -34.36 17.99
N ASN A 267 2.92 -33.44 18.03
CA ASN A 267 1.52 -33.76 18.28
C ASN A 267 0.81 -34.17 16.98
N VAL A 268 1.27 -35.29 16.42
CA VAL A 268 0.77 -35.87 15.17
C VAL A 268 0.47 -37.35 15.36
N VAL A 269 -0.44 -37.88 14.54
CA VAL A 269 -0.82 -39.29 14.56
C VAL A 269 -0.77 -39.85 13.15
N PRO A 270 -0.05 -40.95 12.87
CA PRO A 270 0.00 -41.54 11.53
C PRO A 270 -1.41 -41.91 11.02
N ILE A 271 -1.73 -41.55 9.78
CA ILE A 271 -3.00 -41.92 9.16
C ILE A 271 -3.08 -43.44 9.03
N GLY A 272 -4.23 -44.01 9.40
CA GLY A 272 -4.46 -45.46 9.43
C GLY A 272 -4.07 -46.15 10.74
N SER A 273 -3.40 -45.45 11.68
CA SER A 273 -3.09 -46.03 13.01
C SER A 273 -4.28 -46.02 13.97
N ILE A 274 -5.21 -45.08 13.78
CA ILE A 274 -6.46 -44.95 14.54
C ILE A 274 -7.56 -44.44 13.63
N ASP A 275 -8.81 -44.82 13.92
CA ASP A 275 -9.97 -44.24 13.26
C ASP A 275 -10.12 -42.75 13.59
N LYS A 276 -10.46 -41.93 12.59
CA LYS A 276 -10.54 -40.48 12.75
C LYS A 276 -11.67 -40.06 13.69
N GLU A 277 -12.80 -40.76 13.70
CA GLU A 277 -13.89 -40.44 14.63
C GLU A 277 -13.46 -40.73 16.08
N GLU A 278 -12.74 -41.83 16.31
CA GLU A 278 -12.17 -42.10 17.64
C GLU A 278 -11.17 -41.03 18.06
N LEU A 279 -10.35 -40.54 17.11
CA LEU A 279 -9.44 -39.43 17.38
C LEU A 279 -10.20 -38.15 17.76
N ILE A 280 -11.26 -37.78 17.03
CA ILE A 280 -12.13 -36.63 17.36
C ILE A 280 -12.74 -36.78 18.76
N LYS A 281 -13.21 -37.98 19.12
CA LYS A 281 -13.72 -38.26 20.47
C LYS A 281 -12.67 -38.04 21.54
N THR A 282 -11.43 -38.45 21.29
CA THR A 282 -10.33 -38.28 22.25
C THR A 282 -9.91 -36.82 22.43
N GLN A 283 -10.01 -36.01 21.38
CA GLN A 283 -9.52 -34.63 21.37
C GLN A 283 -10.58 -33.59 21.76
N SER A 284 -11.86 -33.96 21.81
CA SER A 284 -12.96 -33.02 22.11
C SER A 284 -13.59 -33.23 23.47
N LYS A 285 -14.14 -32.16 24.06
CA LYS A 285 -15.02 -32.22 25.23
C LYS A 285 -16.41 -32.69 24.84
N HIS A 286 -16.93 -32.14 23.75
CA HIS A 286 -18.20 -32.53 23.14
C HIS A 286 -18.07 -32.61 21.62
N TYR A 287 -18.80 -33.51 20.99
CA TYR A 287 -18.85 -33.61 19.53
C TYR A 287 -20.24 -33.99 19.01
N LEU A 288 -20.52 -33.58 17.79
CA LEU A 288 -21.64 -34.04 16.99
C LEU A 288 -21.14 -35.09 16.00
N PRO A 289 -21.79 -36.26 15.88
CA PRO A 289 -21.41 -37.27 14.92
C PRO A 289 -21.39 -36.75 13.49
N ALA A 290 -20.46 -37.27 12.68
CA ALA A 290 -20.35 -36.93 11.26
C ALA A 290 -21.65 -37.24 10.47
N SER A 291 -22.43 -38.22 10.93
CA SER A 291 -23.71 -38.63 10.34
C SER A 291 -24.79 -37.53 10.35
N LEU A 292 -24.67 -36.52 11.21
CA LEU A 292 -25.58 -35.36 11.23
C LEU A 292 -25.26 -34.33 10.15
N SER A 293 -24.08 -34.42 9.53
CA SER A 293 -23.63 -33.52 8.47
C SER A 293 -23.77 -34.19 7.12
N LYS A 294 -24.40 -33.50 6.15
CA LYS A 294 -24.46 -33.95 4.75
C LYS A 294 -23.06 -34.18 4.13
N TYR A 295 -22.04 -33.52 4.68
CA TYR A 295 -20.66 -33.62 4.21
C TYR A 295 -19.79 -34.59 5.03
N GLY A 296 -20.37 -35.32 5.99
CA GLY A 296 -19.61 -36.24 6.85
C GLY A 296 -18.62 -35.51 7.79
N ILE A 297 -18.89 -34.24 8.12
CA ILE A 297 -18.03 -33.44 8.98
C ILE A 297 -18.62 -33.41 10.40
N SER A 298 -17.84 -33.90 11.37
CA SER A 298 -18.15 -33.74 12.78
C SER A 298 -17.85 -32.30 13.23
N PHE A 299 -18.74 -31.73 14.06
CA PHE A 299 -18.45 -30.49 14.80
C PHE A 299 -18.14 -30.83 16.26
N SER A 300 -17.31 -30.04 16.89
CA SER A 300 -16.87 -30.28 18.25
C SER A 300 -16.71 -28.99 19.04
N ILE A 301 -16.78 -29.12 20.36
CA ILE A 301 -16.27 -28.15 21.31
C ILE A 301 -14.95 -28.72 21.83
N THR A 302 -13.85 -28.08 21.47
CA THR A 302 -12.48 -28.47 21.83
C THR A 302 -11.79 -27.26 22.41
N LYS A 303 -11.23 -27.35 23.61
CA LYS A 303 -10.60 -26.20 24.33
C LYS A 303 -11.43 -24.90 24.26
N ASN A 304 -12.72 -24.99 24.64
CA ASN A 304 -13.71 -23.92 24.59
C ASN A 304 -13.89 -23.23 23.21
N THR A 305 -13.61 -23.94 22.12
CA THR A 305 -13.78 -23.46 20.75
C THR A 305 -14.70 -24.39 19.98
N LEU A 306 -15.72 -23.82 19.34
CA LEU A 306 -16.56 -24.53 18.37
C LEU A 306 -15.78 -24.69 17.06
N ILE A 307 -15.40 -25.91 16.72
CA ILE A 307 -14.54 -26.20 15.56
C ILE A 307 -14.91 -27.54 14.90
N PRO A 308 -14.82 -27.64 13.55
CA PRO A 308 -14.90 -28.92 12.86
C PRO A 308 -13.80 -29.90 13.30
N MET A 309 -14.16 -31.18 13.41
CA MET A 309 -13.23 -32.30 13.58
C MET A 309 -12.22 -32.14 14.72
N ALA A 310 -12.58 -31.45 15.82
CA ALA A 310 -11.68 -31.14 16.94
C ALA A 310 -10.40 -30.38 16.56
N GLY A 311 -10.42 -29.66 15.43
CA GLY A 311 -9.23 -28.98 14.88
C GLY A 311 -8.20 -29.96 14.28
N ILE A 312 -8.57 -31.23 14.10
CA ILE A 312 -7.70 -32.23 13.48
C ILE A 312 -7.65 -31.97 11.98
N ASP A 313 -6.44 -31.80 11.47
CA ASP A 313 -6.17 -31.56 10.06
C ASP A 313 -5.44 -32.74 9.42
N GLU A 314 -5.74 -33.02 8.16
CA GLU A 314 -5.06 -34.01 7.31
C GLU A 314 -4.19 -33.34 6.25
N SER A 315 -4.59 -32.14 5.83
CA SER A 315 -3.95 -31.40 4.77
C SER A 315 -2.57 -30.93 5.20
N ASN A 316 -1.60 -31.02 4.29
CA ASN A 316 -0.22 -30.66 4.55
C ASN A 316 0.43 -31.45 5.72
N GLY A 317 -0.12 -32.59 6.12
CA GLY A 317 0.38 -33.43 7.23
C GLY A 317 1.34 -34.56 6.85
N ASN A 318 1.63 -34.72 5.56
CA ASN A 318 2.56 -35.73 5.03
C ASN A 318 2.31 -37.16 5.58
N GLY A 319 1.06 -37.63 5.49
CA GLY A 319 0.66 -38.95 5.99
C GLY A 319 0.28 -39.00 7.48
N ASN A 320 0.15 -37.84 8.14
CA ASN A 320 -0.28 -37.75 9.54
C ASN A 320 -1.54 -36.90 9.69
N TYR A 321 -2.38 -37.27 10.64
CA TYR A 321 -3.31 -36.36 11.30
C TYR A 321 -2.51 -35.39 12.18
N ILE A 322 -2.79 -34.11 12.04
CA ILE A 322 -2.18 -33.04 12.83
C ILE A 322 -3.20 -32.63 13.88
N LEU A 323 -2.85 -32.82 15.15
CA LEU A 323 -3.69 -32.39 16.27
C LEU A 323 -3.41 -30.90 16.56
N TRP A 324 -4.19 -30.29 17.44
CA TRP A 324 -3.80 -29.00 18.01
C TRP A 324 -2.56 -29.10 18.89
N PRO A 325 -1.83 -28.00 19.14
CA PRO A 325 -0.74 -28.00 20.12
C PRO A 325 -1.19 -28.59 21.46
N LYS A 326 -0.29 -29.29 22.16
CA LYS A 326 -0.59 -30.01 23.41
C LYS A 326 -1.12 -29.04 24.46
N GLU A 327 -0.38 -27.95 24.68
CA GLU A 327 -0.70 -26.85 25.60
C GLU A 327 -0.59 -25.50 24.86
N PRO A 328 -1.53 -25.12 23.98
CA PRO A 328 -1.35 -24.00 23.05
C PRO A 328 -0.98 -22.68 23.73
N GLN A 329 -1.60 -22.40 24.88
CA GLN A 329 -1.32 -21.18 25.63
C GLN A 329 0.10 -21.14 26.20
N LYS A 330 0.63 -22.29 26.63
CA LYS A 330 2.02 -22.43 27.07
C LYS A 330 2.97 -22.23 25.88
N SER A 331 2.69 -22.85 24.74
CA SER A 331 3.48 -22.67 23.52
C SER A 331 3.52 -21.20 23.07
N ALA A 332 2.39 -20.48 23.09
CA ALA A 332 2.35 -19.06 22.76
C ALA A 332 3.19 -18.20 23.73
N ASN A 333 3.17 -18.53 25.02
CA ASN A 333 3.96 -17.86 26.05
C ASN A 333 5.46 -18.11 25.86
N GLU A 334 5.87 -19.35 25.67
CA GLU A 334 7.27 -19.73 25.47
C GLU A 334 7.85 -19.12 24.18
N ILE A 335 7.07 -19.12 23.08
CA ILE A 335 7.44 -18.44 21.83
C ILE A 335 7.64 -16.95 22.08
N ARG A 336 6.72 -16.30 22.80
CA ARG A 336 6.85 -14.86 23.12
C ARG A 336 8.11 -14.58 23.93
N GLU A 337 8.36 -15.35 24.99
CA GLU A 337 9.54 -15.18 25.83
C GLU A 337 10.84 -15.37 25.05
N TYR A 338 10.87 -16.34 24.15
CA TYR A 338 11.97 -16.56 23.24
C TYR A 338 12.20 -15.35 22.32
N LEU A 339 11.15 -14.79 21.71
CA LEU A 339 11.24 -13.59 20.86
C LEU A 339 11.71 -12.35 21.64
N VAL A 340 11.22 -12.16 22.87
CA VAL A 340 11.65 -11.10 23.79
C VAL A 340 13.15 -11.19 24.04
N LYS A 341 13.66 -12.38 24.38
CA LYS A 341 15.09 -12.60 24.65
C LYS A 341 15.95 -12.39 23.40
N ARG A 342 15.52 -12.96 22.27
CA ARG A 342 16.30 -12.93 21.03
C ARG A 342 16.42 -11.53 20.43
N PHE A 343 15.31 -10.81 20.32
CA PHE A 343 15.26 -9.49 19.69
C PHE A 343 15.38 -8.33 20.69
N ARG A 344 15.49 -8.64 22.00
CA ARG A 344 15.57 -7.66 23.10
C ARG A 344 14.39 -6.67 23.09
N LEU A 345 13.19 -7.19 22.84
CA LEU A 345 11.95 -6.42 22.72
C LEU A 345 11.18 -6.39 24.04
N LYS A 346 10.46 -5.29 24.33
CA LYS A 346 9.59 -5.19 25.51
C LYS A 346 8.11 -5.41 25.18
N LYS A 347 7.72 -5.15 23.94
CA LYS A 347 6.36 -5.17 23.39
C LYS A 347 6.36 -6.03 22.14
N VAL A 348 6.11 -7.32 22.33
CA VAL A 348 5.91 -8.26 21.24
C VAL A 348 4.73 -9.15 21.59
N GLY A 349 3.85 -9.33 20.62
CA GLY A 349 2.71 -10.23 20.71
C GLY A 349 2.96 -11.53 19.94
N VAL A 350 2.35 -12.60 20.39
CA VAL A 350 2.29 -13.89 19.68
C VAL A 350 0.83 -14.31 19.58
N ILE A 351 0.43 -14.84 18.43
CA ILE A 351 -0.88 -15.47 18.23
C ILE A 351 -0.66 -16.83 17.58
N ILE A 352 -1.22 -17.88 18.16
CA ILE A 352 -1.38 -19.16 17.46
C ILE A 352 -2.74 -19.14 16.79
N THR A 353 -2.76 -19.30 15.48
CA THR A 353 -3.97 -19.22 14.66
C THR A 353 -4.34 -20.58 14.09
N ASP A 354 -5.62 -20.83 13.91
CA ASP A 354 -6.10 -21.97 13.11
C ASP A 354 -7.21 -21.52 12.16
N SER A 355 -7.64 -22.38 11.27
CA SER A 355 -8.71 -22.08 10.31
C SER A 355 -9.99 -22.81 10.68
N SER A 356 -11.10 -22.07 10.71
CA SER A 356 -12.42 -22.63 11.02
C SER A 356 -13.49 -22.01 10.13
N VAL A 357 -14.72 -22.51 10.25
CA VAL A 357 -15.89 -22.02 9.52
C VAL A 357 -16.80 -21.23 10.45
N MET A 358 -17.54 -20.27 9.91
CA MET A 358 -18.54 -19.52 10.66
C MET A 358 -19.95 -19.97 10.26
N PRO A 359 -20.90 -20.07 11.21
CA PRO A 359 -22.29 -20.34 10.90
C PRO A 359 -22.83 -19.37 9.85
N LEU A 360 -23.57 -19.91 8.86
CA LEU A 360 -24.25 -19.16 7.80
C LEU A 360 -23.33 -18.36 6.85
N ARG A 361 -22.02 -18.64 6.83
CA ARG A 361 -21.05 -18.00 5.92
C ARG A 361 -20.26 -19.05 5.14
N TYR A 362 -19.96 -18.73 3.89
CA TYR A 362 -19.14 -19.58 3.03
C TYR A 362 -17.65 -19.23 3.20
N GLY A 363 -16.79 -20.24 3.19
CA GLY A 363 -15.34 -20.11 3.32
C GLY A 363 -14.82 -20.27 4.75
N THR A 364 -13.52 -20.54 4.87
CA THR A 364 -12.80 -20.59 6.15
C THR A 364 -12.29 -19.20 6.54
N VAL A 365 -12.08 -19.00 7.83
CA VAL A 365 -11.47 -17.79 8.41
C VAL A 365 -10.50 -18.18 9.51
N GLY A 366 -9.44 -17.39 9.67
CA GLY A 366 -8.53 -17.53 10.79
C GLY A 366 -9.20 -17.24 12.13
N ILE A 367 -9.01 -18.14 13.08
CA ILE A 367 -9.42 -18.04 14.48
C ILE A 367 -8.19 -18.03 15.40
N VAL A 368 -8.39 -17.57 16.64
CA VAL A 368 -7.35 -17.57 17.67
C VAL A 368 -7.43 -18.88 18.45
N VAL A 369 -6.33 -19.62 18.48
CA VAL A 369 -6.17 -20.77 19.39
C VAL A 369 -5.59 -20.32 20.72
N SER A 370 -4.60 -19.42 20.69
CA SER A 370 -4.02 -18.78 21.88
C SER A 370 -3.28 -17.50 21.53
N HIS A 371 -3.03 -16.64 22.52
CA HIS A 371 -2.33 -15.37 22.32
C HIS A 371 -1.43 -15.04 23.52
N SER A 372 -0.45 -14.16 23.32
CA SER A 372 0.41 -13.67 24.40
C SER A 372 0.96 -12.27 24.11
N GLY A 373 1.20 -11.45 25.14
CA GLY A 373 1.91 -10.17 25.02
C GLY A 373 1.10 -8.94 24.63
N PHE A 374 -0.23 -9.07 24.56
CA PHE A 374 -1.15 -7.96 24.31
C PHE A 374 -2.56 -8.33 24.78
N LEU A 375 -3.39 -7.32 25.04
CA LEU A 375 -4.81 -7.52 25.36
C LEU A 375 -5.57 -8.07 24.15
N ALA A 376 -6.26 -9.20 24.33
CA ALA A 376 -6.99 -9.86 23.25
C ALA A 376 -8.19 -9.07 22.73
N ALA A 377 -8.72 -8.15 23.52
CA ALA A 377 -9.88 -7.34 23.17
C ALA A 377 -9.73 -5.89 23.64
N ASN A 378 -10.36 -4.98 22.88
CA ASN A 378 -10.54 -3.60 23.28
C ASN A 378 -11.96 -3.40 23.80
N ASP A 379 -12.07 -3.08 25.09
CA ASP A 379 -13.35 -2.75 25.71
C ASP A 379 -13.70 -1.28 25.45
N TYR A 380 -14.83 -1.06 24.77
CA TYR A 380 -15.39 0.25 24.51
C TYR A 380 -16.57 0.59 25.41
N ARG A 381 -17.06 -0.34 26.24
CA ARG A 381 -18.21 -0.10 27.12
C ARG A 381 -17.96 1.11 28.01
N GLY A 382 -18.97 1.97 28.12
CA GLY A 382 -18.88 3.26 28.84
C GLY A 382 -18.15 4.38 28.09
N LYS A 383 -17.38 4.11 27.02
CA LYS A 383 -16.75 5.15 26.20
C LYS A 383 -17.77 5.77 25.23
N PRO A 384 -17.67 7.07 24.92
CA PRO A 384 -18.58 7.73 23.98
C PRO A 384 -18.38 7.24 22.54
N ASP A 385 -19.48 7.16 21.79
CA ASP A 385 -19.49 7.04 20.33
C ASP A 385 -19.26 8.41 19.66
N LEU A 386 -19.37 8.47 18.32
CA LEU A 386 -19.18 9.70 17.55
C LEU A 386 -20.21 10.80 17.84
N PHE A 387 -21.26 10.49 18.59
CA PHE A 387 -22.34 11.39 18.97
C PHE A 387 -22.50 11.43 20.50
N ASP A 388 -21.40 11.19 21.23
CA ASP A 388 -21.30 11.26 22.68
C ASP A 388 -22.18 10.28 23.47
N ARG A 389 -22.70 9.23 22.81
CA ARG A 389 -23.49 8.19 23.49
C ARG A 389 -22.57 7.08 23.99
N PRO A 390 -22.67 6.64 25.25
CA PRO A 390 -21.81 5.58 25.75
C PRO A 390 -22.13 4.23 25.09
N PHE A 391 -21.11 3.49 24.66
CA PHE A 391 -21.27 2.11 24.22
C PHE A 391 -21.75 1.23 25.39
N LYS A 392 -22.72 0.34 25.12
CA LYS A 392 -23.30 -0.56 26.13
C LYS A 392 -22.64 -1.95 26.17
N VAL A 393 -22.36 -2.51 24.99
CA VAL A 393 -21.92 -3.92 24.84
C VAL A 393 -20.68 -4.08 23.97
N SER A 394 -20.12 -2.99 23.46
CA SER A 394 -19.10 -3.04 22.41
C SER A 394 -17.72 -3.43 22.96
N ILE A 395 -17.34 -4.68 22.71
CA ILE A 395 -15.99 -5.21 22.89
C ILE A 395 -15.49 -5.65 21.51
N SER A 396 -14.31 -5.20 21.10
CA SER A 396 -13.72 -5.55 19.81
C SER A 396 -12.64 -6.62 20.00
N SER A 397 -12.80 -7.78 19.36
CA SER A 397 -11.80 -8.85 19.39
C SER A 397 -10.58 -8.47 18.54
N VAL A 398 -9.56 -7.94 19.22
CA VAL A 398 -8.28 -7.55 18.61
C VAL A 398 -7.54 -8.80 18.13
N ALA A 399 -7.43 -9.82 18.99
CA ALA A 399 -6.77 -11.08 18.64
C ALA A 399 -7.49 -11.78 17.47
N GLY A 400 -8.82 -11.81 17.47
CA GLY A 400 -9.62 -12.40 16.38
C GLY A 400 -9.41 -11.69 15.05
N GLY A 401 -9.43 -10.36 15.04
CA GLY A 401 -9.15 -9.57 13.84
C GLY A 401 -7.73 -9.79 13.28
N LEU A 402 -6.74 -9.88 14.17
CA LEU A 402 -5.35 -10.16 13.79
C LEU A 402 -5.19 -11.59 13.24
N ALA A 403 -5.82 -12.59 13.87
CA ALA A 403 -5.78 -13.98 13.42
C ALA A 403 -6.41 -14.15 12.04
N ALA A 404 -7.59 -13.57 11.82
CA ALA A 404 -8.28 -13.61 10.54
C ALA A 404 -7.43 -12.97 9.42
N ALA A 405 -6.84 -11.80 9.69
CA ALA A 405 -6.02 -11.10 8.71
C ALA A 405 -4.68 -11.83 8.44
N ALA A 406 -4.08 -12.43 9.46
CA ALA A 406 -2.89 -13.26 9.31
C ALA A 406 -3.18 -14.51 8.47
N ALA A 407 -4.22 -15.28 8.80
CA ALA A 407 -4.60 -16.47 8.06
C ALA A 407 -4.88 -16.17 6.58
N LEU A 408 -5.62 -15.09 6.30
CA LEU A 408 -5.87 -14.63 4.94
C LEU A 408 -4.57 -14.38 4.15
N GLN A 409 -3.56 -13.79 4.81
CA GLN A 409 -2.27 -13.52 4.17
C GLN A 409 -1.38 -14.76 4.07
N MET A 410 -1.42 -15.65 5.06
CA MET A 410 -0.68 -16.91 5.11
C MET A 410 -1.16 -17.92 4.07
N GLY A 411 -2.43 -17.84 3.67
CA GLY A 411 -3.05 -18.80 2.75
C GLY A 411 -3.35 -20.13 3.42
N GLU A 412 -4.07 -20.99 2.69
CA GLU A 412 -4.56 -22.30 3.18
C GLU A 412 -3.91 -23.47 2.43
N GLY A 413 -3.17 -23.20 1.36
CA GLY A 413 -2.73 -24.19 0.38
C GLY A 413 -1.23 -24.45 0.39
N ILE A 414 -0.60 -24.15 -0.74
CA ILE A 414 0.80 -24.50 -1.04
C ILE A 414 1.78 -23.32 -0.86
N GLU A 415 1.33 -22.21 -0.27
CA GLU A 415 2.10 -20.96 -0.16
C GLU A 415 3.36 -21.12 0.69
N GLN A 416 3.35 -22.10 1.62
CA GLN A 416 4.41 -22.37 2.58
C GLN A 416 4.74 -21.15 3.44
N THR A 417 3.71 -20.44 3.89
CA THR A 417 3.82 -19.22 4.70
C THR A 417 3.14 -19.35 6.06
N PRO A 418 3.56 -20.28 6.94
CA PRO A 418 2.86 -20.56 8.19
C PRO A 418 3.10 -19.55 9.32
N ILE A 419 3.90 -18.50 9.07
CA ILE A 419 4.22 -17.44 10.02
C ILE A 419 3.94 -16.09 9.36
N ALA A 420 3.32 -15.17 10.09
CA ALA A 420 3.10 -13.79 9.67
C ALA A 420 3.53 -12.79 10.75
N ILE A 421 4.16 -11.70 10.32
CA ILE A 421 4.55 -10.57 11.17
C ILE A 421 3.57 -9.42 10.89
N ILE A 422 2.90 -8.95 11.92
CA ILE A 422 1.96 -7.84 11.86
C ILE A 422 2.59 -6.62 12.54
N GLU A 423 2.74 -5.54 11.77
CA GLU A 423 3.35 -4.27 12.19
C GLU A 423 2.34 -3.11 12.11
N ASN A 424 2.67 -1.97 12.74
CA ASN A 424 1.87 -0.73 12.77
C ASN A 424 0.48 -0.94 13.36
N LEU A 425 0.45 -1.28 14.65
CA LEU A 425 -0.73 -1.69 15.40
C LEU A 425 -1.12 -0.66 16.47
N PRO A 426 -1.57 0.57 16.11
CA PRO A 426 -1.86 1.63 17.09
C PRO A 426 -3.06 1.32 17.99
N PHE A 427 -3.90 0.37 17.60
CA PHE A 427 -5.07 -0.09 18.36
C PHE A 427 -4.75 -1.28 19.28
N VAL A 428 -3.54 -1.83 19.23
CA VAL A 428 -3.14 -2.96 20.08
C VAL A 428 -2.51 -2.45 21.36
N GLN A 429 -3.04 -2.90 22.49
CA GLN A 429 -2.50 -2.61 23.81
C GLN A 429 -1.50 -3.70 24.20
N PHE A 430 -0.22 -3.48 23.87
CA PHE A 430 0.86 -4.41 24.21
C PHE A 430 1.17 -4.44 25.71
N GLN A 431 1.55 -5.63 26.17
CA GLN A 431 1.92 -5.91 27.55
C GLN A 431 3.32 -6.52 27.62
N SER A 432 4.03 -6.24 28.71
CA SER A 432 5.35 -6.82 28.98
C SER A 432 5.29 -8.21 29.60
N HIS A 433 4.10 -8.73 29.94
CA HIS A 433 3.89 -10.05 30.52
C HIS A 433 3.06 -10.97 29.60
N ASN A 434 3.04 -12.27 29.94
CA ASN A 434 2.10 -13.23 29.38
C ASN A 434 0.71 -13.00 29.99
N PRO A 435 -0.40 -13.41 29.33
CA PRO A 435 -1.73 -13.24 29.89
C PRO A 435 -1.86 -13.88 31.27
N SER A 436 -2.46 -13.15 32.20
CA SER A 436 -2.87 -13.66 33.51
C SER A 436 -4.03 -14.64 33.37
N GLN A 437 -4.27 -15.46 34.40
CA GLN A 437 -5.42 -16.38 34.42
C GLN A 437 -6.75 -15.65 34.22
N LYS A 438 -6.89 -14.45 34.80
CA LYS A 438 -8.08 -13.63 34.61
C LYS A 438 -8.25 -13.19 33.15
N GLU A 439 -7.19 -12.70 32.51
CA GLU A 439 -7.25 -12.28 31.10
C GLU A 439 -7.59 -13.44 30.16
N LEU A 440 -7.13 -14.66 30.47
CA LEU A 440 -7.49 -15.87 29.73
C LEU A 440 -8.95 -16.27 29.98
N ALA A 441 -9.43 -16.19 31.22
CA ALA A 441 -10.82 -16.46 31.55
C ALA A 441 -11.77 -15.45 30.86
N ASP A 442 -11.41 -14.17 30.86
CA ASP A 442 -12.20 -13.10 30.22
C ASP A 442 -12.21 -13.19 28.68
N PHE A 443 -11.30 -13.97 28.08
CA PHE A 443 -11.25 -14.19 26.63
C PHE A 443 -12.31 -15.19 26.14
N TYR A 444 -12.72 -16.12 27.00
CA TYR A 444 -13.61 -17.22 26.67
C TYR A 444 -14.97 -17.03 27.35
N ILE A 445 -16.05 -17.28 26.61
CA ILE A 445 -17.39 -17.33 27.18
C ILE A 445 -17.75 -18.80 27.39
N PRO A 446 -18.12 -19.24 28.59
CA PRO A 446 -18.54 -20.62 28.83
C PRO A 446 -19.92 -20.86 28.21
N ILE A 447 -20.17 -22.08 27.74
CA ILE A 447 -21.44 -22.48 27.11
C ILE A 447 -22.64 -22.34 28.06
N SER A 448 -22.41 -22.53 29.36
CA SER A 448 -23.39 -22.34 30.42
C SER A 448 -23.61 -20.88 30.82
N GLY A 449 -22.77 -19.96 30.33
CA GLY A 449 -22.82 -18.53 30.65
C GLY A 449 -23.69 -17.71 29.69
N ASP A 450 -23.47 -16.40 29.70
CA ASP A 450 -24.20 -15.40 28.89
C ASP A 450 -23.78 -15.39 27.40
N ASP A 451 -23.40 -16.54 26.84
CA ASP A 451 -23.08 -16.64 25.41
C ASP A 451 -24.34 -16.42 24.58
N LEU A 452 -24.24 -15.56 23.57
CA LEU A 452 -25.36 -15.26 22.67
C LEU A 452 -25.87 -16.51 21.93
N PHE A 453 -25.00 -17.49 21.71
CA PHE A 453 -25.30 -18.77 21.09
C PHE A 453 -25.70 -19.86 22.08
N ALA A 454 -25.72 -19.59 23.39
CA ALA A 454 -26.08 -20.58 24.41
C ALA A 454 -27.41 -21.32 24.11
N PRO A 455 -28.51 -20.66 23.65
CA PRO A 455 -29.74 -21.37 23.30
C PRO A 455 -29.58 -22.41 22.19
N PHE A 456 -28.64 -22.23 21.27
CA PHE A 456 -28.36 -23.20 20.22
C PHE A 456 -27.39 -24.29 20.70
N LEU A 457 -26.33 -23.87 21.40
CA LEU A 457 -25.29 -24.77 21.87
C LEU A 457 -25.81 -25.73 22.94
N GLN A 458 -26.67 -25.28 23.86
CA GLN A 458 -27.19 -26.15 24.93
C GLN A 458 -28.25 -27.15 24.45
N ASN A 459 -28.95 -26.85 23.36
CA ASN A 459 -30.00 -27.72 22.80
C ASN A 459 -29.50 -28.66 21.70
N ALA A 460 -28.24 -28.53 21.27
CA ALA A 460 -27.66 -29.43 20.29
C ALA A 460 -27.41 -30.83 20.90
N PRO A 461 -27.57 -31.92 20.13
CA PRO A 461 -27.46 -33.30 20.62
C PRO A 461 -26.00 -33.74 20.77
N TRP A 462 -25.25 -33.04 21.64
CA TRP A 462 -23.84 -33.31 21.89
C TRP A 462 -23.61 -34.70 22.46
N GLN A 463 -22.57 -35.37 21.97
CA GLN A 463 -21.99 -36.56 22.60
C GLN A 463 -20.77 -36.14 23.41
N LYS A 464 -20.56 -36.80 24.56
CA LYS A 464 -19.42 -36.54 25.44
C LYS A 464 -18.15 -37.14 24.84
N GLY A 465 -17.12 -36.32 24.68
CA GLY A 465 -15.78 -36.78 24.30
C GLY A 465 -14.94 -37.18 25.52
N LYS A 466 -13.63 -37.39 25.33
CA LYS A 466 -12.69 -37.85 26.36
C LYS A 466 -11.65 -36.79 26.76
N GLU A 467 -11.76 -35.56 26.26
CA GLU A 467 -10.88 -34.46 26.69
C GLU A 467 -11.09 -34.18 28.20
N SER A 468 -10.06 -34.46 29.02
CA SER A 468 -10.16 -34.45 30.48
C SER A 468 -9.58 -33.21 31.18
N ASN A 469 -9.03 -32.23 30.44
CA ASN A 469 -8.06 -31.28 31.01
C ASN A 469 -8.41 -29.78 30.89
N PHE A 470 -9.68 -29.41 30.72
CA PHE A 470 -10.11 -28.01 30.89
C PHE A 470 -11.27 -27.95 31.87
N GLU A 471 -10.96 -27.48 33.08
CA GLU A 471 -11.91 -27.25 34.18
C GLU A 471 -13.06 -26.33 33.74
N GLU A 472 -14.22 -26.51 34.37
CA GLU A 472 -15.48 -25.80 34.11
C GLU A 472 -15.44 -24.30 34.41
#